data_AF-A0A1F7H2N1-F1
#
_entry.id   AF-A0A1F7H2N1-F1
#
_cell.length_a   1.000
_cell.length_b   1.000
_cell.length_c   1.000
_cell.angle_alpha   90.00
_cell.angle_beta   90.00
_cell.angle_gamma   90.00
#
_symmetry.space_group_name_H-M   'P 1'
#
loop_
_entity.id
_entity.type
_entity.pdbx_description
1 polymer ?
#
loop_
_entity_poly.entity_id
_entity_poly.type
_entity_poly.pdbx_seq_one_letter_code
_entity_poly.pdbx_strand_id
1 'polypeptide(L)'
;MTYDGLFIQPVDTGFPNYSSVSDSGFTDSYFISSEAINDLNSNKYSLKNGVFFFINVSEEDDCYRAEYDDLDLWATGKNRQDVLVKIKKEIVLLYKELEEIGEDKLGPIPLNWWKILKDSIIKHEET
;
A
#
# COMPACT_ATOMS: atom_id res chain seq x y z
N MET A 1 43.37 -47.53 21.35
CA MET A 1 43.59 -47.47 19.89
C MET A 1 42.32 -47.96 19.21
N THR A 2 41.78 -47.09 18.35
CA THR A 2 40.96 -47.33 17.13
C THR A 2 39.60 -48.03 17.18
N TYR A 3 38.72 -47.46 16.35
CA TYR A 3 37.27 -47.58 16.16
C TYR A 3 36.82 -48.84 15.42
N ASP A 4 35.51 -49.12 15.49
CA ASP A 4 34.57 -49.38 14.37
C ASP A 4 33.36 -50.15 14.95
N GLY A 5 32.09 -49.88 14.70
CA GLY A 5 31.39 -49.13 13.67
C GLY A 5 29.99 -49.76 13.61
N LEU A 6 29.00 -49.17 14.29
CA LEU A 6 27.64 -49.71 14.32
C LEU A 6 26.79 -49.05 13.24
N PHE A 7 26.59 -49.80 12.16
CA PHE A 7 25.58 -49.57 11.13
C PHE A 7 24.18 -49.65 11.76
N ILE A 8 23.41 -48.57 11.67
CA ILE A 8 21.97 -48.57 11.95
C ILE A 8 21.26 -48.62 10.59
N GLN A 9 20.41 -49.62 10.41
CA GLN A 9 19.59 -49.79 9.22
C GLN A 9 18.45 -48.77 9.14
N PRO A 10 17.99 -48.37 7.94
CA PRO A 10 16.90 -47.42 7.80
C PRO A 10 15.56 -48.07 8.15
N VAL A 11 14.79 -47.41 9.02
CA VAL A 11 13.41 -47.82 9.34
C VAL A 11 12.46 -47.11 8.38
N ASP A 12 11.71 -47.94 7.66
CA ASP A 12 10.63 -47.64 6.76
C ASP A 12 9.49 -46.90 7.49
N THR A 13 9.33 -45.61 7.23
CA THR A 13 8.15 -44.84 7.66
C THR A 13 7.31 -44.55 6.42
N GLY A 14 6.30 -45.38 6.21
CA GLY A 14 5.36 -45.27 5.10
C GLY A 14 4.84 -43.85 4.89
N PHE A 15 5.05 -43.35 3.67
CA PHE A 15 4.46 -42.10 3.20
C PHE A 15 2.96 -42.32 2.94
N PRO A 16 2.05 -41.49 3.50
CA PRO A 16 0.67 -41.51 3.07
C PRO A 16 0.58 -41.03 1.62
N ASN A 17 -0.14 -41.82 0.83
CA ASN A 17 -0.47 -41.58 -0.56
C ASN A 17 -1.38 -40.34 -0.64
N TYR A 18 -0.84 -39.20 -1.07
CA TYR A 18 -1.63 -37.99 -1.33
C TYR A 18 -2.41 -38.19 -2.63
N SER A 19 -3.64 -38.67 -2.49
CA SER A 19 -4.67 -38.50 -3.50
C SER A 19 -4.73 -37.03 -3.88
N SER A 20 -4.51 -36.74 -5.16
CA SER A 20 -4.54 -35.41 -5.75
C SER A 20 -5.91 -34.78 -5.52
N VAL A 21 -6.04 -34.01 -4.45
CA VAL A 21 -7.12 -33.03 -4.34
C VAL A 21 -6.69 -31.92 -5.27
N SER A 22 -7.24 -31.92 -6.49
CA SER A 22 -7.27 -30.76 -7.35
C SER A 22 -8.14 -29.72 -6.66
N ASP A 23 -7.59 -29.09 -5.63
CA ASP A 23 -8.07 -27.81 -5.14
C ASP A 23 -7.85 -26.86 -6.31
N SER A 24 -8.92 -26.48 -6.98
CA SER A 24 -8.92 -25.39 -7.93
C SER A 24 -8.64 -24.12 -7.13
N GLY A 25 -7.38 -23.95 -6.74
CA GLY A 25 -6.82 -22.73 -6.22
C GLY A 25 -6.95 -21.70 -7.33
N PHE A 26 -8.11 -21.07 -7.38
CA PHE A 26 -8.33 -19.81 -8.04
C PHE A 26 -7.45 -18.83 -7.26
N THR A 27 -6.15 -18.81 -7.59
CA THR A 27 -5.30 -17.71 -7.20
C THR A 27 -5.79 -16.56 -8.05
N ASP A 28 -6.74 -15.78 -7.53
CA ASP A 28 -7.03 -14.46 -8.06
C ASP A 28 -5.69 -13.72 -8.08
N SER A 29 -5.05 -13.71 -9.25
CA SER A 29 -3.78 -13.05 -9.45
C SER A 29 -4.08 -11.57 -9.53
N TYR A 30 -4.31 -10.94 -8.38
CA TYR A 30 -4.44 -9.50 -8.30
C TYR A 30 -3.14 -8.88 -8.82
N PHE A 31 -3.23 -8.15 -9.92
CA PHE A 31 -2.10 -7.42 -10.44
C PHE A 31 -1.89 -6.20 -9.54
N ILE A 32 -0.87 -6.25 -8.69
CA ILE A 32 -0.47 -5.14 -7.83
C ILE A 32 0.69 -4.42 -8.51
N SER A 33 0.52 -3.11 -8.71
CA SER A 33 1.56 -2.23 -9.24
C SER A 33 1.83 -1.10 -8.25
N SER A 34 3.09 -0.66 -8.16
CA SER A 34 3.44 0.54 -7.38
C SER A 34 3.49 1.74 -8.32
N GLU A 35 2.79 2.80 -7.95
CA GLU A 35 2.64 4.02 -8.75
C GLU A 35 3.16 5.24 -8.00
N ALA A 36 3.93 6.07 -8.68
CA ALA A 36 4.43 7.33 -8.11
C ALA A 36 3.48 8.49 -8.42
N ILE A 37 2.95 9.11 -7.38
CA ILE A 37 2.23 10.38 -7.43
C ILE A 37 3.24 11.52 -7.34
N ASN A 38 3.30 12.34 -8.39
CA ASN A 38 4.14 13.53 -8.49
C ASN A 38 3.33 14.85 -8.53
N ASP A 39 2.00 14.77 -8.56
CA ASP A 39 1.09 15.90 -8.51
C ASP A 39 -0.19 15.54 -7.72
N LEU A 40 -0.86 16.55 -7.16
CA LEU A 40 -2.12 16.36 -6.40
C LEU A 40 -3.37 16.74 -7.20
N ASN A 41 -3.23 17.03 -8.51
CA ASN A 41 -4.31 17.51 -9.37
C ASN A 41 -5.14 18.64 -8.73
N SER A 42 -4.46 19.59 -8.09
CA SER A 42 -5.06 20.73 -7.40
C SER A 42 -4.36 22.02 -7.78
N ASN A 43 -5.14 23.08 -8.01
CA ASN A 43 -4.59 24.40 -8.28
C ASN A 43 -4.00 25.05 -7.02
N LYS A 44 -4.45 24.63 -5.84
CA LYS A 44 -4.07 25.24 -4.54
C LYS A 44 -2.98 24.46 -3.83
N TYR A 45 -2.82 23.18 -4.15
CA TYR A 45 -1.88 22.28 -3.47
C TYR A 45 -1.03 21.52 -4.47
N SER A 46 0.28 21.51 -4.26
CA SER A 46 1.22 20.72 -5.06
C SER A 46 2.20 19.99 -4.15
N LEU A 47 2.85 18.94 -4.65
CA LEU A 47 4.00 18.35 -3.96
C LEU A 47 5.23 19.26 -4.07
N LYS A 48 6.10 19.21 -3.07
CA LYS A 48 7.43 19.83 -3.14
C LYS A 48 8.24 19.19 -4.26
N ASN A 49 9.11 19.98 -4.89
CA ASN A 49 9.95 19.48 -5.97
C ASN A 49 10.81 18.29 -5.50
N GLY A 50 10.80 17.19 -6.25
CA GLY A 50 11.52 15.96 -5.92
C GLY A 50 10.84 15.05 -4.89
N VAL A 51 9.64 15.40 -4.40
CA VAL A 51 8.83 14.53 -3.54
C VAL A 51 7.85 13.72 -4.37
N PHE A 52 7.76 12.43 -4.06
CA PHE A 52 6.84 11.48 -4.67
C PHE A 52 6.13 10.70 -3.58
N PHE A 53 4.84 10.44 -3.75
CA PHE A 53 4.13 9.46 -2.93
C PHE A 53 3.99 8.17 -3.72
N PHE A 54 4.48 7.07 -3.16
CA PHE A 54 4.32 5.76 -3.77
C PHE A 54 3.06 5.13 -3.20
N ILE A 55 2.16 4.73 -4.10
CA ILE A 55 0.91 4.07 -3.76
C ILE A 55 0.85 2.71 -4.43
N ASN A 56 0.11 1.78 -3.83
CA ASN A 56 -0.17 0.49 -4.44
C ASN A 56 -1.47 0.62 -5.24
N VAL A 57 -1.49 0.14 -6.47
CA VAL A 57 -2.68 0.06 -7.31
C VAL A 57 -2.91 -1.40 -7.67
N SER A 58 -4.05 -1.93 -7.26
CA SER A 58 -4.54 -3.25 -7.63
C SER A 58 -5.72 -3.17 -8.58
N GLU A 59 -5.82 -4.12 -9.49
CA GLU A 59 -7.02 -4.39 -10.29
C GLU A 59 -7.81 -5.50 -9.60
N GLU A 60 -9.07 -5.21 -9.26
CA GLU A 60 -10.07 -6.13 -8.76
C GLU A 60 -11.12 -6.36 -9.88
N ASP A 61 -11.88 -7.46 -9.85
CA ASP A 61 -12.70 -7.97 -10.98
C ASP A 61 -13.39 -6.92 -11.88
N ASP A 62 -13.95 -5.87 -11.29
CA ASP A 62 -14.65 -4.78 -12.00
C ASP A 62 -14.14 -3.36 -11.64
N CYS A 63 -13.05 -3.23 -10.89
CA CYS A 63 -12.56 -1.93 -10.44
C CYS A 63 -11.06 -1.88 -10.15
N TYR A 64 -10.54 -0.67 -9.94
CA TYR A 64 -9.19 -0.43 -9.49
C TYR A 64 -9.23 0.09 -8.07
N ARG A 65 -8.30 -0.35 -7.23
CA ARG A 65 -8.10 0.14 -5.88
C ARG A 65 -6.71 0.74 -5.77
N ALA A 66 -6.61 1.93 -5.18
CA ALA A 66 -5.35 2.58 -4.84
C ALA A 66 -5.24 2.68 -3.33
N GLU A 67 -4.06 2.39 -2.79
CA GLU A 67 -3.77 2.41 -1.35
C GLU A 67 -2.49 3.20 -1.10
N TYR A 68 -2.54 4.08 -0.11
CA TYR A 68 -1.37 4.77 0.41
C TYR A 68 -1.19 4.43 1.88
N ASP A 69 -0.43 3.36 2.12
CA ASP A 69 -0.27 2.73 3.44
C ASP A 69 0.27 3.69 4.50
N ASP A 70 1.19 4.59 4.14
CA ASP A 70 1.80 5.55 5.08
C ASP A 70 0.75 6.50 5.72
N LEU A 71 -0.37 6.73 5.04
CA LEU A 71 -1.45 7.60 5.46
C LEU A 71 -2.77 6.86 5.76
N ASP A 72 -2.78 5.53 5.66
CA ASP A 72 -3.99 4.70 5.79
C ASP A 72 -5.14 5.20 4.88
N LEU A 73 -4.79 5.63 3.66
CA LEU A 73 -5.75 6.12 2.67
C LEU A 73 -5.97 5.08 1.58
N TRP A 74 -7.21 5.02 1.08
CA TRP A 74 -7.53 4.22 -0.07
C TRP A 74 -8.63 4.87 -0.92
N ALA A 75 -8.69 4.48 -2.19
CA ALA A 75 -9.73 4.90 -3.12
C ALA A 75 -10.03 3.78 -4.11
N THR A 76 -11.25 3.77 -4.66
CA THR A 76 -11.65 2.85 -5.74
C THR A 76 -12.14 3.60 -6.97
N GLY A 77 -11.90 3.06 -8.16
CA GLY A 77 -12.26 3.68 -9.43
C GLY A 77 -12.57 2.69 -10.54
N LYS A 78 -13.28 3.14 -11.58
CA LYS A 78 -13.65 2.28 -12.73
C LYS A 78 -12.46 1.95 -13.64
N ASN A 79 -11.38 2.69 -13.51
CA ASN A 79 -10.14 2.51 -14.24
C ASN A 79 -9.00 3.13 -13.43
N ARG A 80 -7.77 2.81 -13.83
CA ARG A 80 -6.55 3.32 -13.19
C ARG A 80 -6.50 4.85 -13.06
N GLN A 81 -6.93 5.60 -14.09
CA GLN A 81 -6.88 7.06 -14.02
C GLN A 81 -7.89 7.63 -13.01
N ASP A 82 -9.10 7.07 -12.96
CA ASP A 82 -10.15 7.46 -12.00
C ASP A 82 -9.69 7.23 -10.56
N VAL A 83 -9.07 6.07 -10.27
CA VAL A 83 -8.59 5.77 -8.92
C VAL A 83 -7.44 6.69 -8.51
N LEU A 84 -6.51 7.01 -9.42
CA LEU A 84 -5.42 7.96 -9.18
C LEU A 84 -5.94 9.38 -8.91
N VAL A 85 -7.00 9.82 -9.60
CA VAL A 85 -7.61 11.13 -9.32
C VAL A 85 -8.27 11.15 -7.95
N LYS A 86 -8.93 10.06 -7.54
CA LYS A 86 -9.60 9.98 -6.24
C LYS A 86 -8.61 9.93 -5.08
N ILE A 87 -7.59 9.08 -5.12
CA ILE A 87 -6.59 9.02 -4.04
C ILE A 87 -5.85 10.35 -3.87
N LYS A 88 -5.55 11.07 -4.97
CA LYS A 88 -5.00 12.44 -4.90
C LYS A 88 -5.93 13.41 -4.16
N LYS A 89 -7.24 13.31 -4.37
CA LYS A 89 -8.23 14.13 -3.64
C LYS A 89 -8.28 13.76 -2.16
N GLU A 90 -8.26 12.46 -1.82
CA GLU A 90 -8.22 12.00 -0.43
C GLU A 90 -6.99 12.54 0.31
N ILE A 91 -5.81 12.53 -0.32
CA ILE A 91 -4.59 13.12 0.23
C ILE A 91 -4.78 14.62 0.53
N VAL A 92 -5.38 15.36 -0.40
CA VAL A 92 -5.65 16.80 -0.22
C VAL A 92 -6.70 17.05 0.85
N LEU A 93 -7.72 16.20 0.96
CA LEU A 93 -8.75 16.30 2.00
C LEU A 93 -8.14 16.05 3.37
N LEU A 94 -7.41 14.95 3.54
CA LEU A 94 -6.70 14.63 4.78
C LEU A 94 -5.76 15.78 5.20
N TYR A 95 -5.00 16.34 4.26
CA TYR A 95 -4.14 17.50 4.57
C TYR A 95 -4.94 18.69 5.14
N LYS A 96 -6.08 19.01 4.54
CA LYS A 96 -6.94 20.13 5.01
C LYS A 96 -7.54 19.85 6.37
N GLU A 97 -8.03 18.64 6.60
CA GLU A 97 -8.62 18.24 7.88
C GLU A 97 -7.58 18.35 9.01
N LEU A 98 -6.36 17.86 8.77
CA LEU A 98 -5.26 17.97 9.72
C LEU A 98 -4.82 19.43 9.95
N GLU A 99 -4.78 20.24 8.88
CA GLU A 99 -4.49 21.69 8.95
C GLU A 99 -5.53 22.43 9.80
N GLU A 100 -6.81 22.11 9.65
CA GLU A 100 -7.93 22.75 10.37
C GLU A 100 -7.96 22.36 11.85
N ILE A 101 -7.70 21.10 12.18
CA ILE A 101 -7.66 20.63 13.57
C ILE A 101 -6.56 21.36 14.35
N GLY A 102 -5.38 21.49 13.73
CA GLY A 102 -4.19 22.08 14.33
C GLY A 102 -3.31 21.05 15.04
N GLU A 103 -1.99 21.23 14.93
CA GLU A 103 -0.96 20.28 15.39
C GLU A 103 -1.08 19.94 16.89
N ASP A 104 -1.54 20.88 17.72
CA ASP A 104 -1.71 20.75 19.16
C ASP A 104 -2.86 19.82 19.58
N LYS A 105 -3.80 19.53 18.67
CA LYS A 105 -4.99 18.71 18.94
C LYS A 105 -4.93 17.33 18.28
N LEU A 106 -3.89 17.05 17.50
CA LEU A 106 -3.73 15.78 16.82
C LEU A 106 -3.23 14.69 17.78
N GLY A 107 -3.84 13.51 17.70
CA GLY A 107 -3.30 12.30 18.32
C GLY A 107 -2.02 11.81 17.64
N PRO A 108 -1.30 10.83 18.21
CA PRO A 108 0.01 10.40 17.70
C PRO A 108 0.02 9.97 16.23
N ILE A 109 -0.99 9.23 15.78
CA ILE A 109 -1.10 8.74 14.40
C ILE A 109 -1.41 9.90 13.43
N PRO A 110 -2.50 10.67 13.61
CA PRO A 110 -2.76 11.86 12.80
C PRO A 110 -1.64 12.89 12.78
N LEU A 111 -0.90 13.04 13.89
CA LEU A 111 0.26 13.93 13.96
C LEU A 111 1.41 13.46 13.05
N ASN A 112 1.62 12.15 12.92
CA ASN A 112 2.61 11.62 12.00
C ASN A 112 2.23 11.90 10.54
N TRP A 113 0.97 11.63 10.18
CA TRP A 113 0.43 11.96 8.86
C TRP A 113 0.56 13.45 8.56
N TRP A 114 0.24 14.30 9.54
CA TRP A 114 0.37 15.75 9.41
C TRP A 114 1.80 16.17 9.10
N LYS A 115 2.80 15.61 9.79
CA LYS A 115 4.22 15.89 9.52
C LYS A 115 4.62 15.49 8.10
N ILE A 116 4.27 14.27 7.68
CA ILE A 116 4.56 13.76 6.32
C ILE A 116 3.97 14.72 5.28
N LEU A 117 2.70 15.07 5.43
CA LEU A 117 1.98 15.90 4.46
C LEU A 117 2.46 17.35 4.47
N LYS A 118 2.66 17.97 5.64
CA LYS A 118 3.20 19.32 5.79
C LYS A 118 4.61 19.45 5.22
N ASP A 119 5.43 18.41 5.36
CA ASP A 119 6.77 18.37 4.80
C ASP A 119 6.78 18.09 3.29
N SER A 120 5.68 17.59 2.73
CA SER A 120 5.60 17.18 1.32
C SER A 120 4.76 18.10 0.44
N ILE A 121 3.80 18.85 1.02
CA ILE A 121 2.83 19.65 0.28
C ILE A 121 3.17 21.15 0.39
N ILE A 122 3.02 21.87 -0.71
CA ILE A 122 3.08 23.33 -0.81
C ILE A 122 1.68 23.85 -1.10
N LYS A 123 1.30 24.92 -0.40
CA LYS A 123 0.07 25.68 -0.63
C LYS A 123 0.38 26.92 -1.47
N HIS A 124 -0.37 27.13 -2.54
CA HIS A 124 -0.29 28.33 -3.37
C HIS A 124 -1.34 29.35 -2.89
N GLU A 125 -0.95 30.61 -2.75
CA GLU A 125 -1.91 31.68 -2.51
C GLU A 125 -2.74 31.91 -3.79
N GLU A 126 -4.06 32.02 -3.64
CA GLU A 126 -4.93 32.45 -4.74
C GLU A 126 -4.54 33.88 -5.10
N THR A 127 -3.92 34.06 -6.27
CA THR A 127 -3.56 35.38 -6.82
C THR A 127 -4.78 36.05 -7.44
#